data_AF-A0A1N6UTG6-F1
#
_entry.id   AF-A0A1N6UTG6-F1
#
_cell.length_a   1.000
_cell.length_b   1.000
_cell.length_c   1.000
_cell.angle_alpha   90.00
_cell.angle_beta   90.00
_cell.angle_gamma   90.00
#
_symmetry.space_group_name_H-M   'P 1'
#
loop_
_entity.id
_entity.type
_entity.pdbx_description
1 polymer ?
#
loop_
_entity_poly.entity_id
_entity_poly.type
_entity_poly.pdbx_seq_one_letter_code
_entity_poly.pdbx_strand_id
1 'polypeptide(L)'
;MLLALRALLPFSLALLFGCSSTETDTSTEGAAAGIALTETGAHAVTRSKVPFLWREQAYDASLHDSISIITIDQKLAEELTDAERAALGYVTTFIGSECDWDGKANPEFSNLKCKTLSALKLGYQCSIEHLGFLQHWFRNDQEVLIQLASCPRIPFTASSQQTFDEIYLTTQGDTINVWFSASGVNLPMNATWEWTEENIFLAQDDAISLVRTNKSEVIRSELKFDEGL
;
A
#
# COMPACT_ATOMS: atom_id res chain seq x y z
N MET A 1 11.05 33.90 48.15
CA MET A 1 11.80 35.10 48.63
C MET A 1 13.07 35.16 47.79
N LEU A 2 13.31 36.29 47.07
CA LEU A 2 14.23 36.41 45.92
C LEU A 2 13.81 35.52 44.71
N LEU A 3 13.67 35.95 43.44
CA LEU A 3 13.83 37.24 42.74
C LEU A 3 15.22 37.55 42.10
N ALA A 4 15.45 36.96 40.92
CA ALA A 4 16.29 37.43 39.79
C ALA A 4 15.89 36.62 38.52
N LEU A 5 15.67 37.09 37.28
CA LEU A 5 15.62 38.40 36.58
C LEU A 5 16.79 38.72 35.62
N ARG A 6 16.46 38.95 34.32
CA ARG A 6 17.31 39.31 33.15
C ARG A 6 18.14 38.15 32.54
N ALA A 7 18.50 38.14 31.25
CA ALA A 7 18.43 39.22 30.24
C ALA A 7 17.86 38.79 28.87
N LEU A 8 17.43 39.78 28.08
CA LEU A 8 17.12 39.71 26.64
C LEU A 8 18.35 40.13 25.83
N LEU A 9 18.49 39.62 24.59
CA LEU A 9 19.04 40.36 23.45
C LEU A 9 18.81 39.58 22.13
N PRO A 10 18.14 40.14 21.12
CA PRO A 10 18.10 39.57 19.77
C PRO A 10 19.33 40.00 18.94
N PHE A 11 19.68 39.24 17.90
CA PHE A 11 20.70 39.64 16.94
C PHE A 11 20.21 39.49 15.49
N SER A 12 19.50 40.51 15.02
CA SER A 12 19.14 40.64 13.60
C SER A 12 20.33 41.23 12.83
N LEU A 13 20.83 40.52 11.83
CA LEU A 13 21.82 41.05 10.88
C LEU A 13 21.27 40.95 9.45
N ALA A 14 20.91 42.09 8.87
CA ALA A 14 20.47 42.20 7.49
C ALA A 14 21.61 42.77 6.63
N LEU A 15 21.93 42.10 5.51
CA LEU A 15 22.91 42.57 4.53
C LEU A 15 22.29 42.71 3.13
N LEU A 16 21.70 43.89 2.97
CA LEU A 16 21.53 44.73 1.77
C LEU A 16 22.14 44.28 0.42
N PHE A 17 21.28 44.37 -0.61
CA PHE A 17 21.52 44.77 -2.00
C PHE A 17 22.49 43.99 -2.92
N GLY A 18 22.01 43.69 -4.12
CA GLY A 18 22.77 43.09 -5.22
C GLY A 18 22.06 43.09 -6.58
N CYS A 19 21.31 44.15 -6.92
CA CYS A 19 20.70 44.26 -8.25
C CYS A 19 21.74 44.66 -9.31
N SER A 20 21.86 43.87 -10.38
CA SER A 20 22.56 44.24 -11.60
C SER A 20 21.82 43.66 -12.80
N SER A 21 21.29 44.54 -13.65
CA SER A 21 20.55 44.20 -14.88
C SER A 21 21.33 44.64 -16.12
N THR A 22 21.43 43.77 -17.12
CA THR A 22 22.03 44.09 -18.43
C THR A 22 21.29 43.36 -19.55
N GLU A 23 21.23 43.99 -20.73
CA GLU A 23 20.58 43.55 -21.98
C GLU A 23 21.64 43.35 -23.09
N THR A 24 21.42 42.92 -24.34
CA THR A 24 20.25 42.54 -25.19
C THR A 24 20.82 41.54 -26.25
N ASP A 25 20.14 40.84 -27.18
CA ASP A 25 18.75 40.72 -27.66
C ASP A 25 18.55 39.37 -28.41
N THR A 26 17.34 39.14 -28.94
CA THR A 26 17.04 38.43 -30.22
C THR A 26 16.72 36.93 -30.17
N SER A 27 15.65 36.59 -30.89
CA SER A 27 15.01 35.28 -31.06
C SER A 27 15.66 34.34 -32.08
N THR A 28 15.45 33.02 -31.91
CA THR A 28 15.07 32.14 -33.02
C THR A 28 14.14 31.04 -32.51
N GLU A 29 13.20 30.56 -33.34
CA GLU A 29 12.25 29.51 -32.99
C GLU A 29 12.90 28.12 -32.92
N GLY A 30 12.37 27.25 -32.07
CA GLY A 30 12.83 25.87 -31.90
C GLY A 30 11.76 25.00 -31.24
N ALA A 31 10.67 24.72 -31.96
CA ALA A 31 9.53 23.98 -31.42
C ALA A 31 9.89 22.51 -31.12
N ALA A 32 9.96 22.17 -29.84
CA ALA A 32 9.94 20.80 -29.33
C ALA A 32 8.71 20.65 -28.43
N ALA A 33 7.96 19.55 -28.60
CA ALA A 33 6.62 19.41 -28.03
C ALA A 33 6.59 19.63 -26.51
N GLY A 34 5.77 20.59 -26.08
CA GLY A 34 5.33 20.65 -24.68
C GLY A 34 4.59 19.34 -24.38
N ILE A 35 5.17 18.52 -23.50
CA ILE A 35 4.49 17.32 -23.00
C ILE A 35 3.31 17.84 -22.17
N ALA A 36 2.10 17.72 -22.74
CA ALA A 36 0.89 17.93 -21.99
C ALA A 36 0.84 16.85 -20.90
N LEU A 37 1.20 17.23 -19.67
CA LEU A 37 0.75 16.53 -18.49
C LEU A 37 -0.78 16.64 -18.49
N THR A 38 -1.44 15.62 -19.03
CA THR A 38 -2.87 15.46 -18.86
C THR A 38 -3.09 15.15 -17.39
N GLU A 39 -3.38 16.21 -16.63
CA GLU A 39 -3.96 16.11 -15.29
C GLU A 39 -5.34 15.45 -15.40
N THR A 40 -5.35 14.12 -15.52
CA THR A 40 -6.48 13.30 -15.09
C THR A 40 -6.55 13.38 -13.57
N GLY A 41 -7.02 14.52 -13.07
CA GLY A 41 -7.49 14.67 -11.70
C GLY A 41 -8.59 13.64 -11.41
N ALA A 42 -8.91 13.46 -10.13
CA ALA A 42 -9.83 12.43 -9.64
C ALA A 42 -11.27 12.58 -10.20
N HIS A 43 -11.48 12.10 -11.42
CA HIS A 43 -12.77 12.10 -12.10
C HIS A 43 -13.68 11.03 -11.50
N ALA A 44 -14.40 11.39 -10.43
CA ALA A 44 -15.46 10.68 -9.71
C ALA A 44 -15.84 9.28 -10.25
N VAL A 45 -14.95 8.30 -10.10
CA VAL A 45 -15.23 6.92 -10.48
C VAL A 45 -16.21 6.34 -9.45
N THR A 46 -17.25 5.68 -9.93
CA THR A 46 -18.20 4.99 -9.06
C THR A 46 -18.14 3.49 -9.32
N ARG A 47 -17.62 2.75 -8.34
CA ARG A 47 -17.61 1.28 -8.30
C ARG A 47 -18.48 0.81 -7.14
N SER A 48 -19.59 0.14 -7.46
CA SER A 48 -20.28 -0.74 -6.50
C SER A 48 -19.31 -1.78 -5.94
N LYS A 49 -19.61 -2.38 -4.78
CA LYS A 49 -18.75 -3.39 -4.13
C LYS A 49 -18.39 -4.52 -5.11
N VAL A 50 -17.15 -4.53 -5.60
CA VAL A 50 -16.59 -5.52 -6.54
C VAL A 50 -15.47 -6.32 -5.88
N PRO A 51 -15.38 -7.64 -6.11
CA PRO A 51 -14.27 -8.44 -5.63
C PRO A 51 -13.00 -8.07 -6.40
N PHE A 52 -11.92 -7.81 -5.68
CA PHE A 52 -10.58 -7.65 -6.25
C PHE A 52 -9.76 -8.93 -6.08
N LEU A 53 -9.94 -9.61 -4.94
CA LEU A 53 -9.22 -10.82 -4.56
C LEU A 53 -10.18 -11.77 -3.85
N TRP A 54 -10.11 -13.07 -4.11
CA TRP A 54 -10.85 -14.10 -3.38
C TRP A 54 -10.08 -15.43 -3.40
N ARG A 55 -10.48 -16.38 -2.54
CA ARG A 55 -9.97 -17.75 -2.55
C ARG A 55 -10.78 -18.67 -3.45
N GLU A 56 -10.09 -19.55 -4.16
CA GLU A 56 -10.68 -20.64 -4.94
C GLU A 56 -9.96 -21.96 -4.64
N GLN A 57 -10.70 -23.08 -4.71
CA GLN A 57 -10.11 -24.41 -4.61
C GLN A 57 -9.65 -24.86 -6.00
N ALA A 58 -8.36 -25.10 -6.18
CA ALA A 58 -7.76 -25.58 -7.41
C ALA A 58 -7.09 -26.95 -7.20
N TYR A 59 -7.32 -27.90 -8.11
CA TYR A 59 -6.71 -29.23 -8.04
C TYR A 59 -5.22 -29.17 -8.39
N ASP A 60 -4.34 -29.51 -7.45
CA ASP A 60 -2.92 -29.66 -7.69
C ASP A 60 -2.58 -31.13 -8.02
N ALA A 61 -2.13 -31.35 -9.26
CA ALA A 61 -1.84 -32.68 -9.77
C ALA A 61 -0.55 -33.31 -9.20
N SER A 62 0.26 -32.57 -8.44
CA SER A 62 1.47 -33.07 -7.75
C SER A 62 1.18 -33.47 -6.29
N LEU A 63 0.22 -32.81 -5.64
CA LEU A 63 -0.30 -33.16 -4.32
C LEU A 63 -1.46 -34.17 -4.39
N HIS A 64 -2.07 -34.33 -5.57
CA HIS A 64 -3.27 -35.12 -5.84
C HIS A 64 -4.55 -34.66 -5.12
N ASP A 65 -4.58 -33.42 -4.64
CA ASP A 65 -5.65 -32.84 -3.83
C ASP A 65 -5.95 -31.38 -4.23
N SER A 66 -7.01 -30.77 -3.66
CA SER A 66 -7.45 -29.40 -3.94
C SER A 66 -6.87 -28.39 -2.96
N ILE A 67 -5.93 -27.57 -3.42
CA ILE A 67 -5.34 -26.47 -2.64
C ILE A 67 -6.17 -25.20 -2.74
N SER A 68 -6.14 -24.38 -1.68
CA SER A 68 -6.69 -23.02 -1.71
C SER A 68 -5.68 -22.07 -2.36
N ILE A 69 -6.05 -21.49 -3.50
CA ILE A 69 -5.28 -20.45 -4.17
C ILE A 69 -5.97 -19.09 -4.06
N ILE A 70 -5.18 -18.02 -4.01
CA ILE A 70 -5.68 -16.67 -4.28
C ILE A 70 -5.97 -16.50 -5.78
N THR A 71 -7.17 -16.05 -6.11
CA THR A 71 -7.55 -15.51 -7.43
C THR A 71 -7.72 -13.99 -7.33
N ILE A 72 -7.36 -13.26 -8.39
CA ILE A 72 -7.40 -11.80 -8.47
C ILE A 72 -8.07 -11.41 -9.79
N ASP A 73 -9.03 -10.48 -9.75
CA ASP A 73 -9.62 -9.91 -10.96
C ASP A 73 -8.58 -9.06 -11.71
N GLN A 74 -7.98 -9.65 -12.74
CA GLN A 74 -6.99 -9.00 -13.58
C GLN A 74 -7.59 -7.81 -14.36
N LYS A 75 -8.87 -7.88 -14.74
CA LYS A 75 -9.53 -6.78 -15.46
C LYS A 75 -9.70 -5.59 -14.52
N LEU A 76 -10.17 -5.82 -13.29
CA LEU A 76 -10.23 -4.76 -12.29
C LEU A 76 -8.83 -4.21 -12.00
N ALA A 77 -7.81 -5.05 -11.85
CA ALA A 77 -6.41 -4.65 -11.63
C ALA A 77 -5.83 -3.79 -12.78
N GLU A 78 -6.26 -4.02 -14.02
CA GLU A 78 -5.91 -3.19 -15.18
C GLU A 78 -6.69 -1.87 -15.23
N GLU A 79 -7.90 -1.83 -14.69
CA GLU A 79 -8.80 -0.66 -14.69
C GLU A 79 -8.71 0.22 -13.42
N LEU A 80 -7.91 -0.15 -12.42
CA LEU A 80 -7.72 0.64 -11.18
C LEU A 80 -7.18 2.05 -11.48
N THR A 81 -7.75 3.07 -10.83
CA THR A 81 -7.08 4.36 -10.71
C THR A 81 -5.86 4.26 -9.80
N ASP A 82 -4.93 5.19 -9.91
CA ASP A 82 -3.74 5.25 -9.06
C ASP A 82 -4.09 5.41 -7.57
N ALA A 83 -5.15 6.14 -7.24
CA ALA A 83 -5.66 6.28 -5.88
C ALA A 83 -6.21 4.95 -5.31
N GLU A 84 -6.98 4.19 -6.09
CA GLU A 84 -7.47 2.86 -5.67
C GLU A 84 -6.33 1.84 -5.59
N ARG A 85 -5.36 1.92 -6.50
CA ARG A 85 -4.11 1.14 -6.44
C ARG A 85 -3.31 1.44 -5.17
N ALA A 86 -3.26 2.70 -4.73
CA ALA A 86 -2.59 3.09 -3.49
C ALA A 86 -3.35 2.62 -2.24
N ALA A 87 -4.69 2.70 -2.23
CA ALA A 87 -5.53 2.16 -1.15
C ALA A 87 -5.37 0.63 -1.00
N LEU A 88 -5.42 -0.12 -2.12
CA LEU A 88 -5.17 -1.57 -2.13
C LEU A 88 -3.71 -1.91 -1.80
N GLY A 89 -2.74 -1.12 -2.25
CA GLY A 89 -1.32 -1.27 -1.93
C GLY A 89 -1.03 -1.09 -0.43
N TYR A 90 -1.65 -0.10 0.21
CA TYR A 90 -1.58 0.08 1.67
C TYR A 90 -2.09 -1.17 2.41
N VAL A 91 -3.31 -1.62 2.10
CA VAL A 91 -3.91 -2.80 2.76
C VAL A 91 -3.06 -4.06 2.54
N THR A 92 -2.58 -4.28 1.31
CA THR A 92 -1.78 -5.47 0.97
C THR A 92 -0.36 -5.45 1.58
N THR A 93 0.19 -4.27 1.89
CA THR A 93 1.48 -4.10 2.57
C THR A 93 1.56 -4.87 3.90
N PHE A 94 0.50 -4.81 4.72
CA PHE A 94 0.54 -5.29 6.11
C PHE A 94 0.07 -6.73 6.29
N ILE A 95 -0.79 -7.23 5.40
CA ILE A 95 -1.21 -8.64 5.44
C ILE A 95 -0.15 -9.53 4.81
N GLY A 96 0.40 -9.12 3.66
CA GLY A 96 1.15 -10.03 2.79
C GLY A 96 0.19 -10.96 2.03
N SER A 97 0.57 -11.34 0.81
CA SER A 97 -0.34 -12.08 -0.08
C SER A 97 0.44 -12.89 -1.11
N GLU A 98 0.60 -14.19 -0.81
CA GLU A 98 1.38 -15.16 -1.59
C GLU A 98 2.73 -14.56 -2.06
N CYS A 99 3.58 -14.25 -1.07
CA CYS A 99 4.88 -13.61 -1.24
C CYS A 99 5.99 -14.66 -1.27
N ASP A 100 6.50 -14.97 -2.46
CA ASP A 100 7.58 -15.95 -2.66
C ASP A 100 8.86 -15.30 -3.19
N TRP A 101 9.96 -16.06 -3.21
CA TRP A 101 11.28 -15.61 -3.59
C TRP A 101 11.48 -15.62 -5.11
N ASP A 102 11.68 -14.45 -5.72
CA ASP A 102 12.07 -14.36 -7.13
C ASP A 102 13.55 -14.74 -7.30
N GLY A 103 13.79 -16.05 -7.43
CA GLY A 103 15.13 -16.65 -7.44
C GLY A 103 15.58 -17.13 -6.06
N LYS A 104 16.82 -16.82 -5.67
CA LYS A 104 17.37 -17.28 -4.37
C LYS A 104 16.93 -16.36 -3.23
N ALA A 105 16.57 -16.95 -2.10
CA ALA A 105 16.36 -16.21 -0.86
C ALA A 105 17.61 -15.41 -0.46
N ASN A 106 17.41 -14.19 0.05
CA ASN A 106 18.48 -13.26 0.37
C ASN A 106 18.20 -12.50 1.69
N PRO A 107 19.24 -12.08 2.44
CA PRO A 107 19.10 -11.55 3.80
C PRO A 107 18.42 -10.17 3.89
N GLU A 108 18.37 -9.42 2.78
CA GLU A 108 17.67 -8.13 2.68
C GLU A 108 16.17 -8.31 2.37
N PHE A 109 15.73 -9.54 2.10
CA PHE A 109 14.36 -9.90 1.69
C PHE A 109 13.86 -9.08 0.46
N SER A 110 14.80 -8.63 -0.39
CA SER A 110 14.56 -7.63 -1.43
C SER A 110 13.92 -8.16 -2.72
N ASN A 111 13.87 -9.48 -2.89
CA ASN A 111 13.23 -10.17 -4.02
C ASN A 111 11.96 -10.94 -3.62
N LEU A 112 11.28 -10.51 -2.54
CA LEU A 112 9.95 -11.05 -2.20
C LEU A 112 8.89 -10.53 -3.17
N LYS A 113 8.37 -11.42 -4.00
CA LYS A 113 7.35 -11.15 -5.01
C LYS A 113 5.99 -11.60 -4.49
N CYS A 114 5.21 -10.64 -3.98
CA CYS A 114 3.81 -10.89 -3.61
C CYS A 114 2.93 -10.88 -4.86
N LYS A 115 2.06 -11.89 -4.98
CA LYS A 115 1.10 -12.05 -6.08
C LYS A 115 0.22 -10.82 -6.24
N THR A 116 -0.27 -10.25 -5.14
CA THR A 116 -1.15 -9.08 -5.17
C THR A 116 -0.41 -7.78 -5.47
N LEU A 117 0.82 -7.57 -4.96
CA LEU A 117 1.63 -6.42 -5.38
C LEU A 117 2.03 -6.49 -6.86
N SER A 118 2.23 -7.71 -7.39
CA SER A 118 2.50 -7.93 -8.81
C SER A 118 1.29 -7.56 -9.67
N ALA A 119 0.08 -7.97 -9.29
CA ALA A 119 -1.16 -7.59 -9.97
C ALA A 119 -1.44 -6.07 -9.87
N LEU A 120 -1.14 -5.47 -8.71
CA LEU A 120 -1.17 -4.02 -8.52
C LEU A 120 -0.03 -3.29 -9.25
N LYS A 121 0.94 -3.97 -9.87
CA LYS A 121 2.10 -3.33 -10.55
C LYS A 121 2.93 -2.43 -9.61
N LEU A 122 3.19 -2.89 -8.38
CA LEU A 122 3.94 -2.17 -7.34
C LEU A 122 5.33 -2.78 -7.03
N GLY A 123 5.84 -3.67 -7.88
CA GLY A 123 7.14 -4.31 -7.70
C GLY A 123 7.20 -5.32 -6.54
N TYR A 124 8.40 -5.45 -5.94
CA TYR A 124 8.64 -6.36 -4.81
C TYR A 124 8.21 -5.76 -3.46
N GLN A 125 7.85 -6.62 -2.50
CA GLN A 125 7.44 -6.25 -1.14
C GLN A 125 8.48 -5.32 -0.50
N CYS A 126 8.03 -4.13 -0.10
CA CYS A 126 8.88 -3.14 0.58
C CYS A 126 10.13 -2.71 -0.22
N SER A 127 10.03 -2.73 -1.55
CA SER A 127 11.00 -2.13 -2.47
C SER A 127 10.86 -0.60 -2.55
N ILE A 128 11.81 0.07 -3.20
CA ILE A 128 11.75 1.52 -3.47
C ILE A 128 10.57 1.87 -4.39
N GLU A 129 10.23 0.99 -5.33
CA GLU A 129 9.05 1.13 -6.21
C GLU A 129 7.75 1.07 -5.39
N HIS A 130 7.58 0.01 -4.60
CA HIS A 130 6.43 -0.20 -3.72
C HIS A 130 6.23 0.96 -2.73
N LEU A 131 7.27 1.26 -1.93
CA LEU A 131 7.19 2.26 -0.88
C LEU A 131 7.19 3.67 -1.44
N GLY A 132 7.90 3.95 -2.54
CA GLY A 132 7.88 5.26 -3.18
C GLY A 132 6.51 5.62 -3.74
N PHE A 133 5.81 4.66 -4.36
CA PHE A 133 4.43 4.86 -4.83
C PHE A 133 3.47 5.17 -3.67
N LEU A 134 3.51 4.37 -2.59
CA LEU A 134 2.64 4.60 -1.43
C LEU A 134 3.00 5.87 -0.66
N GLN A 135 4.28 6.18 -0.44
CA GLN A 135 4.72 7.40 0.23
C GLN A 135 4.38 8.67 -0.58
N HIS A 136 4.37 8.60 -1.91
CA HIS A 136 3.88 9.69 -2.75
C HIS A 136 2.37 9.91 -2.55
N TRP A 137 1.56 8.85 -2.64
CA TRP A 137 0.10 8.95 -2.52
C TRP A 137 -0.37 9.34 -1.11
N PHE A 138 0.28 8.85 -0.06
CA PHE A 138 0.00 9.18 1.34
C PHE A 138 0.87 10.33 1.90
N ARG A 139 1.50 11.16 1.06
CA ARG A 139 2.45 12.21 1.50
C ARG A 139 1.91 13.23 2.52
N ASN A 140 0.59 13.36 2.62
CA ASN A 140 -0.11 14.25 3.56
C ASN A 140 -0.59 13.52 4.84
N ASP A 141 -0.49 12.19 4.89
CA ASP A 141 -0.99 11.33 5.97
C ASP A 141 0.18 10.80 6.82
N GLN A 142 0.58 11.58 7.83
CA GLN A 142 1.75 11.28 8.63
C GLN A 142 1.61 9.99 9.45
N GLU A 143 0.39 9.56 9.79
CA GLU A 143 0.14 8.32 10.53
C GLU A 143 0.30 7.09 9.63
N VAL A 144 -0.20 7.15 8.39
CA VAL A 144 0.07 6.12 7.38
C VAL A 144 1.56 6.05 7.03
N LEU A 145 2.24 7.19 6.85
CA LEU A 145 3.68 7.20 6.57
C LEU A 145 4.52 6.54 7.69
N ILE A 146 4.12 6.70 8.96
CA ILE A 146 4.76 6.03 10.11
C ILE A 146 4.49 4.51 10.07
N GLN A 147 3.28 4.08 9.73
CA GLN A 147 2.95 2.66 9.60
C GLN A 147 3.71 2.01 8.43
N LEU A 148 3.74 2.66 7.26
CA LEU A 148 4.47 2.19 6.07
C LEU A 148 5.99 2.06 6.30
N ALA A 149 6.58 2.84 7.23
CA ALA A 149 7.99 2.70 7.59
C ALA A 149 8.33 1.34 8.24
N SER A 150 7.35 0.62 8.80
CA SER A 150 7.56 -0.72 9.37
C SER A 150 7.65 -1.84 8.33
N CYS A 151 7.07 -1.61 7.14
CA CYS A 151 6.84 -2.53 6.01
C CYS A 151 7.30 -3.99 6.25
N PRO A 152 6.40 -4.88 6.72
CA PRO A 152 6.76 -6.26 7.05
C PRO A 152 7.12 -7.06 5.80
N ARG A 153 8.16 -7.89 5.90
CA ARG A 153 8.63 -8.78 4.82
C ARG A 153 8.41 -10.23 5.24
N ILE A 154 7.22 -10.75 4.95
CA ILE A 154 6.78 -12.11 5.34
C ILE A 154 6.82 -12.99 4.08
N PRO A 155 7.80 -13.89 3.91
CA PRO A 155 7.76 -14.91 2.86
C PRO A 155 6.72 -15.99 3.18
N PHE A 156 6.23 -16.68 2.15
CA PHE A 156 5.37 -17.87 2.26
C PHE A 156 6.01 -19.03 3.05
N THR A 157 7.34 -19.01 3.25
CA THR A 157 8.08 -19.96 4.09
C THR A 157 8.14 -19.55 5.57
N ALA A 158 7.40 -18.54 6.01
CA ALA A 158 7.41 -18.06 7.39
C ALA A 158 6.56 -18.93 8.33
N SER A 159 7.12 -19.32 9.49
CA SER A 159 6.41 -20.15 10.49
C SER A 159 5.23 -19.44 11.18
N SER A 160 5.10 -18.13 10.98
CA SER A 160 3.95 -17.31 11.34
C SER A 160 3.63 -16.42 10.14
N GLN A 161 2.44 -16.57 9.56
CA GLN A 161 2.03 -15.87 8.35
C GLN A 161 0.56 -15.49 8.41
N GLN A 162 0.17 -14.50 7.62
CA GLN A 162 -1.22 -14.11 7.41
C GLN A 162 -1.45 -13.80 5.94
N THR A 163 -2.71 -13.83 5.52
CA THR A 163 -3.11 -13.78 4.11
C THR A 163 -4.56 -13.33 3.98
N PHE A 164 -4.93 -12.83 2.81
CA PHE A 164 -6.34 -12.53 2.52
C PHE A 164 -7.11 -13.80 2.19
N ASP A 165 -8.40 -13.76 2.51
CA ASP A 165 -9.37 -14.75 2.04
C ASP A 165 -10.30 -14.13 0.98
N GLU A 166 -10.68 -12.86 1.16
CA GLU A 166 -11.28 -12.00 0.12
C GLU A 166 -10.99 -10.51 0.37
N ILE A 167 -10.86 -9.73 -0.72
CA ILE A 167 -10.80 -8.27 -0.72
C ILE A 167 -11.85 -7.74 -1.69
N TYR A 168 -12.62 -6.75 -1.27
CA TYR A 168 -13.54 -5.99 -2.09
C TYR A 168 -13.19 -4.50 -2.13
N LEU A 169 -13.32 -3.92 -3.31
CA LEU A 169 -13.20 -2.48 -3.55
C LEU A 169 -14.60 -1.87 -3.74
N THR A 170 -14.85 -0.71 -3.14
CA THR A 170 -16.01 0.14 -3.41
C THR A 170 -15.52 1.58 -3.53
N THR A 171 -15.93 2.29 -4.59
CA THR A 171 -15.50 3.67 -4.84
C THR A 171 -16.73 4.54 -5.12
N GLN A 172 -16.87 5.67 -4.44
CA GLN A 172 -18.02 6.56 -4.57
C GLN A 172 -17.53 8.01 -4.59
N GLY A 173 -17.24 8.51 -5.79
CA GLY A 173 -16.55 9.78 -5.95
C GLY A 173 -15.17 9.71 -5.29
N ASP A 174 -14.91 10.65 -4.39
CA ASP A 174 -13.64 10.80 -3.69
C ASP A 174 -13.40 9.74 -2.59
N THR A 175 -14.44 9.00 -2.18
CA THR A 175 -14.34 7.98 -1.13
C THR A 175 -14.01 6.61 -1.72
N ILE A 176 -12.88 6.03 -1.28
CA ILE A 176 -12.47 4.66 -1.60
C ILE A 176 -12.61 3.81 -0.34
N ASN A 177 -13.28 2.67 -0.43
CA ASN A 177 -13.42 1.70 0.66
C ASN A 177 -12.83 0.36 0.23
N VAL A 178 -11.83 -0.11 0.96
CA VAL A 178 -11.26 -1.44 0.84
C VAL A 178 -11.70 -2.26 2.06
N TRP A 179 -12.62 -3.18 1.84
CA TRP A 179 -13.03 -4.16 2.85
C TRP A 179 -12.38 -5.50 2.56
N PHE A 180 -11.91 -6.20 3.59
CA PHE A 180 -11.35 -7.54 3.46
C PHE A 180 -11.69 -8.47 4.62
N SER A 181 -11.58 -9.77 4.36
CA SER A 181 -11.38 -10.80 5.38
C SER A 181 -9.96 -11.38 5.23
N ALA A 182 -9.36 -11.73 6.36
CA ALA A 182 -8.02 -12.28 6.41
C ALA A 182 -7.89 -13.32 7.52
N SER A 183 -7.04 -14.31 7.24
CA SER A 183 -6.68 -15.40 8.14
C SER A 183 -5.17 -15.44 8.36
N GLY A 184 -4.73 -16.05 9.45
CA GLY A 184 -3.32 -16.23 9.74
C GLY A 184 -3.06 -17.45 10.62
N VAL A 185 -1.89 -18.03 10.43
CA VAL A 185 -1.45 -19.26 11.11
C VAL A 185 -0.07 -19.09 11.72
N ASN A 186 0.13 -19.71 12.88
CA ASN A 186 1.41 -19.82 13.55
C ASN A 186 1.65 -21.28 13.93
N LEU A 187 2.50 -21.96 13.15
CA LEU A 187 2.75 -23.39 13.29
C LEU A 187 3.44 -23.72 14.63
N PRO A 188 4.44 -22.97 15.13
CA PRO A 188 5.05 -23.20 16.45
C PRO A 188 4.09 -23.09 17.63
N MET A 189 2.99 -22.35 17.51
CA MET A 189 1.98 -22.17 18.55
C MET A 189 0.70 -23.01 18.32
N ASN A 190 0.65 -23.83 17.26
CA ASN A 190 -0.55 -24.53 16.79
C ASN A 190 -1.80 -23.64 16.75
N ALA A 191 -1.65 -22.40 16.30
CA ALA A 191 -2.69 -21.37 16.39
C ALA A 191 -3.10 -20.86 15.01
N THR A 192 -4.40 -20.64 14.84
CA THR A 192 -4.98 -19.90 13.72
C THR A 192 -5.79 -18.71 14.23
N TRP A 193 -5.97 -17.69 13.40
CA TRP A 193 -6.83 -16.54 13.67
C TRP A 193 -7.44 -15.97 12.41
N GLU A 194 -8.61 -15.35 12.56
CA GLU A 194 -9.39 -14.75 11.47
C GLU A 194 -9.97 -13.39 11.92
N TRP A 195 -10.11 -12.47 10.97
CA TRP A 195 -10.78 -11.18 11.20
C TRP A 195 -11.29 -10.56 9.90
N THR A 196 -12.09 -9.52 10.04
CA THR A 196 -12.51 -8.64 8.94
C THR A 196 -12.10 -7.21 9.21
N GLU A 197 -11.89 -6.42 8.16
CA GLU A 197 -11.43 -5.05 8.29
C GLU A 197 -11.92 -4.19 7.13
N GLU A 198 -12.45 -3.01 7.45
CA GLU A 198 -12.87 -1.99 6.49
C GLU A 198 -11.94 -0.78 6.60
N ASN A 199 -11.21 -0.46 5.53
CA ASN A 199 -10.37 0.73 5.46
C ASN A 199 -11.01 1.74 4.48
N ILE A 200 -11.37 2.91 5.01
CA ILE A 200 -11.99 4.00 4.25
C ILE A 200 -10.94 5.08 4.04
N PHE A 201 -10.69 5.41 2.77
CA PHE A 201 -9.77 6.43 2.32
C PHE A 201 -10.54 7.57 1.63
N LEU A 202 -9.97 8.77 1.70
CA LEU A 202 -10.45 9.94 0.96
C LEU A 202 -9.37 10.39 -0.02
N ALA A 203 -9.70 10.42 -1.31
CA ALA A 203 -8.86 10.94 -2.38
C ALA A 203 -9.11 12.43 -2.59
N GLN A 204 -8.04 13.23 -2.66
CA GLN A 204 -8.11 14.67 -2.94
C GLN A 204 -6.92 15.03 -3.83
N ASP A 205 -7.19 15.67 -4.96
CA ASP A 205 -6.20 16.00 -5.99
C ASP A 205 -5.35 14.78 -6.40
N ASP A 206 -4.05 14.80 -6.13
CA ASP A 206 -3.08 13.72 -6.36
C ASP A 206 -2.70 12.97 -5.06
N ALA A 207 -3.50 13.04 -3.99
CA ALA A 207 -3.27 12.38 -2.70
C ALA A 207 -4.43 11.47 -2.25
N ILE A 208 -4.13 10.56 -1.30
CA ILE A 208 -5.13 9.89 -0.45
C ILE A 208 -4.75 10.00 1.04
N SER A 209 -5.73 9.83 1.92
CA SER A 209 -5.52 9.67 3.37
C SER A 209 -6.49 8.64 3.95
N LEU A 210 -6.07 7.90 4.97
CA LEU A 210 -6.88 6.90 5.68
C LEU A 210 -7.77 7.60 6.71
N VAL A 211 -9.07 7.71 6.43
CA VAL A 211 -10.02 8.44 7.29
C VAL A 211 -10.72 7.54 8.31
N ARG A 212 -10.67 6.20 8.14
CA ARG A 212 -11.19 5.23 9.12
C ARG A 212 -10.67 3.81 8.87
N THR A 213 -10.38 3.08 9.94
CA THR A 213 -10.29 1.61 9.93
C THR A 213 -11.32 1.03 10.91
N ASN A 214 -12.25 0.22 10.42
CA ASN A 214 -13.15 -0.58 11.26
C ASN A 214 -12.67 -2.05 11.23
N LYS A 215 -11.93 -2.47 12.25
CA LYS A 215 -11.47 -3.87 12.41
C LYS A 215 -12.43 -4.64 13.31
N SER A 216 -12.75 -5.89 12.98
CA SER A 216 -13.47 -6.78 13.90
C SER A 216 -12.58 -7.21 15.08
N GLU A 217 -13.20 -7.87 16.07
CA GLU A 217 -12.44 -8.73 16.97
C GLU A 217 -11.68 -9.80 16.16
N VAL A 218 -10.49 -10.16 16.63
CA VAL A 218 -9.66 -11.23 16.03
C VAL A 218 -10.03 -12.54 16.71
N ILE A 219 -10.80 -13.36 16.01
CA ILE A 219 -11.18 -14.70 16.50
C ILE A 219 -9.93 -15.58 16.46
N ARG A 220 -9.70 -16.38 17.50
CA ARG A 220 -8.54 -17.27 17.61
C ARG A 220 -8.99 -18.70 17.94
N SER A 221 -8.34 -19.67 17.33
CA SER A 221 -8.59 -21.09 17.58
C SER A 221 -7.33 -21.93 17.38
N GLU A 222 -7.38 -23.18 17.82
CA GLU A 222 -6.32 -24.15 17.58
C GLU A 222 -6.32 -24.56 16.10
N LEU A 223 -5.14 -24.66 15.51
CA LEU A 223 -4.94 -25.23 14.18
C LEU A 223 -5.35 -26.72 14.22
N LYS A 224 -6.28 -27.09 13.35
CA LYS A 224 -6.74 -28.48 13.18
C LYS A 224 -6.32 -28.98 11.81
N PHE A 225 -5.60 -30.08 11.81
CA PHE A 225 -5.45 -30.93 10.62
C PHE A 225 -6.59 -31.94 10.66
N ASP A 226 -7.24 -32.17 9.52
CA ASP A 226 -8.28 -33.20 9.43
C ASP A 226 -7.60 -34.57 9.34
N GLU A 227 -7.98 -35.53 10.17
CA GLU A 227 -7.31 -36.85 10.27
C GLU A 227 -7.76 -37.82 9.16
N GLY A 228 -7.90 -37.31 7.92
CA GLY A 228 -8.39 -38.02 6.75
C GLY A 228 -7.28 -38.67 5.91
N LEU A 229 -6.68 -39.76 6.42
CA LEU A 229 -5.74 -40.64 5.71
C LEU A 229 -6.08 -42.12 5.89
#